data_AF-A0A2X1LVR0-F1
#
_entry.id   AF-A0A2X1LVR0-F1
#
_cell.length_a   1.000
_cell.length_b   1.000
_cell.length_c   1.000
_cell.angle_alpha   90.00
_cell.angle_beta   90.00
_cell.angle_gamma   90.00
#
_symmetry.space_group_name_H-M   'P 1'
#
loop_
_entity.id
_entity.type
_entity.pdbx_description
1 polymer ?
#
loop_
_entity_poly.entity_id
_entity_poly.type
_entity_poly.pdbx_seq_one_letter_code
_entity_poly.pdbx_strand_id
1 'polypeptide(L)'
;MTSAELSPISGRINQLLHPEDDVNIGAFEALAAKDAMYDHAVGNVPFGEGRSGVAGLDPAYANEKNVGNYFVLRTIDKVKPGGLIVLVVPNGMTDGAKYKKLRDKVSRKAEFLGAHRMPSGTFSESGTDTVVDVWVLRKHPEAFLEMIPDTDDSTLKSANVLWDTFLKRKNGLQPKGSDLFTATWNVPASAIPWW
;
A
#
# COMPACT_ATOMS: atom_id res chain seq x y z
N MET A 1 4.79 -12.02 -13.49
CA MET A 1 4.10 -11.31 -12.39
C MET A 1 2.82 -10.69 -12.93
N THR A 2 1.88 -10.31 -12.06
CA THR A 2 0.69 -9.55 -12.48
C THR A 2 0.83 -8.12 -11.97
N SER A 3 0.58 -7.15 -12.83
CA SER A 3 0.63 -5.73 -12.47
C SER A 3 -0.61 -4.99 -12.96
N ALA A 4 -0.93 -3.88 -12.30
CA ALA A 4 -2.01 -2.97 -12.66
C ALA A 4 -1.44 -1.56 -12.82
N GLU A 5 -1.67 -0.94 -13.97
CA GLU A 5 -1.21 0.42 -14.26
C GLU A 5 -2.32 1.20 -14.96
N LEU A 6 -2.68 2.36 -14.43
CA LEU A 6 -3.75 3.18 -14.99
C LEU A 6 -3.30 3.91 -16.27
N SER A 7 -2.04 4.34 -16.32
CA SER A 7 -1.45 5.05 -17.45
C SER A 7 -1.23 4.12 -18.65
N PRO A 8 -1.87 4.38 -19.80
CA PRO A 8 -1.64 3.57 -21.00
C PRO A 8 -0.21 3.63 -21.50
N ILE A 9 0.48 4.75 -21.29
CA ILE A 9 1.87 4.93 -21.73
C ILE A 9 2.79 4.12 -20.82
N SER A 10 2.71 4.34 -19.50
CA SER A 10 3.56 3.64 -18.53
C SER A 10 3.32 2.13 -18.57
N GLY A 11 2.05 1.70 -18.67
CA GLY A 11 1.70 0.29 -18.78
C GLY A 11 2.26 -0.37 -20.04
N ARG A 12 2.22 0.31 -21.19
CA ARG A 12 2.86 -0.20 -22.42
C ARG A 12 4.38 -0.28 -22.30
N ILE A 13 5.01 0.70 -21.66
CA ILE A 13 6.45 0.65 -21.37
C ILE A 13 6.76 -0.57 -20.49
N ASN A 14 5.96 -0.84 -19.44
CA ASN A 14 6.11 -2.04 -18.61
C ASN A 14 6.11 -3.31 -19.45
N GLN A 15 5.10 -3.44 -20.31
CA GLN A 15 4.89 -4.65 -21.08
C GLN A 15 6.04 -4.89 -22.08
N LEU A 16 6.65 -3.82 -22.58
CA LEU A 16 7.83 -3.91 -23.45
C LEU A 16 9.09 -4.32 -22.67
N LEU A 17 9.25 -3.84 -21.43
CA LEU A 17 10.38 -4.19 -20.56
C LEU A 17 10.24 -5.58 -19.95
N HIS A 18 9.01 -6.04 -19.72
CA HIS A 18 8.65 -7.31 -19.08
C HIS A 18 7.58 -8.04 -19.90
N PRO A 19 7.93 -8.58 -21.09
CA PRO A 19 6.98 -9.22 -21.99
C PRO A 19 6.33 -10.50 -21.43
N GLU A 20 6.92 -11.11 -20.42
CA GLU A 20 6.41 -12.29 -19.71
C GLU A 20 5.40 -11.96 -18.60
N ASP A 21 5.28 -10.70 -18.21
CA ASP A 21 4.36 -10.25 -17.18
C ASP A 21 2.95 -10.01 -17.74
N ASP A 22 1.95 -10.28 -16.90
CA ASP A 22 0.56 -9.94 -17.15
C ASP A 22 0.31 -8.49 -16.72
N VAL A 23 0.53 -7.55 -17.64
CA VAL A 23 0.37 -6.11 -17.39
C VAL A 23 -1.06 -5.69 -17.73
N ASN A 24 -1.84 -5.44 -16.69
CA ASN A 24 -3.20 -4.97 -16.83
C ASN A 24 -3.22 -3.44 -16.88
N ILE A 25 -3.48 -2.90 -18.07
CA ILE A 25 -3.58 -1.45 -18.30
C ILE A 25 -5.02 -1.00 -18.03
N GLY A 26 -5.24 -0.36 -16.88
CA GLY A 26 -6.56 0.11 -16.47
C GLY A 26 -6.66 0.38 -14.96
N ALA A 27 -7.86 0.78 -14.53
CA ALA A 27 -8.14 1.02 -13.12
C ALA A 27 -8.00 -0.28 -12.32
N PHE A 28 -7.25 -0.24 -11.21
CA PHE A 28 -7.10 -1.38 -10.31
C PHE A 28 -8.45 -1.90 -9.79
N GLU A 29 -9.42 -1.00 -9.62
CA GLU A 29 -10.79 -1.32 -9.27
C GLU A 29 -11.46 -2.33 -10.21
N ALA A 30 -11.19 -2.24 -11.52
CA ALA A 30 -11.75 -3.16 -12.50
C ALA A 30 -11.13 -4.57 -12.40
N LEU A 31 -9.93 -4.67 -11.85
CA LEU A 31 -9.17 -5.91 -11.70
C LEU A 31 -9.46 -6.59 -10.36
N ALA A 32 -10.19 -5.93 -9.46
CA ALA A 32 -10.38 -6.36 -8.09
C ALA A 32 -11.43 -7.49 -7.92
N ALA A 33 -11.48 -8.46 -8.84
CA ALA A 33 -12.55 -9.45 -8.92
C ALA A 33 -12.48 -10.59 -7.89
N LYS A 34 -11.29 -11.10 -7.55
CA LYS A 34 -11.10 -12.18 -6.56
C LYS A 34 -10.10 -11.79 -5.49
N ASP A 35 -10.33 -12.24 -4.26
CA ASP A 35 -9.44 -12.02 -3.11
C ASP A 35 -8.53 -13.25 -2.92
N ALA A 36 -7.44 -13.09 -2.17
CA ALA A 36 -6.47 -14.16 -1.89
C ALA A 36 -5.91 -14.86 -3.15
N MET A 37 -5.64 -14.10 -4.22
CA MET A 37 -5.12 -14.63 -5.48
C MET A 37 -3.59 -14.66 -5.52
N TYR A 38 -2.93 -13.70 -4.85
CA TYR A 38 -1.48 -13.52 -4.94
C TYR A 38 -0.76 -13.95 -3.66
N ASP A 39 0.42 -14.53 -3.78
CA ASP A 39 1.22 -14.93 -2.62
C ASP A 39 1.82 -13.72 -1.90
N HIS A 40 2.18 -12.67 -2.66
CA HIS A 40 2.80 -11.44 -2.16
C HIS A 40 2.34 -10.22 -2.98
N ALA A 41 2.50 -9.03 -2.42
CA ALA A 41 2.27 -7.78 -3.15
C ALA A 41 3.32 -6.72 -2.82
N VAL A 42 3.71 -5.95 -3.85
CA VAL A 42 4.52 -4.74 -3.72
C VAL A 42 3.84 -3.60 -4.48
N GLY A 43 3.94 -2.36 -3.99
CA GLY A 43 3.31 -1.24 -4.70
C GLY A 43 3.62 0.13 -4.11
N ASN A 44 3.40 1.16 -4.93
CA ASN A 44 3.41 2.55 -4.51
C ASN A 44 1.98 3.06 -4.44
N VAL A 45 1.54 3.45 -3.24
CA VAL A 45 0.17 3.86 -3.01
C VAL A 45 -0.06 5.26 -3.60
N PRO A 46 -1.08 5.45 -4.46
CA PRO A 46 -1.35 6.75 -5.06
C PRO A 46 -1.65 7.81 -4.01
N PHE A 47 -1.14 9.01 -4.27
CA PHE A 47 -1.35 10.18 -3.43
C PHE A 47 -2.63 10.91 -3.86
N GLY A 48 -3.44 11.33 -2.89
CA GLY A 48 -4.67 12.10 -3.15
C GLY A 48 -5.84 11.68 -2.29
N GLU A 49 -6.94 12.44 -2.38
CA GLU A 49 -8.12 12.23 -1.53
C GLU A 49 -9.31 11.62 -2.27
N GLY A 50 -9.26 11.47 -3.60
CA GLY A 50 -10.41 11.03 -4.41
C GLY A 50 -10.15 9.78 -5.26
N ARG A 51 -11.17 8.92 -5.37
CA ARG A 51 -11.30 7.84 -6.37
C ARG A 51 -12.24 8.29 -7.47
N SER A 52 -11.71 8.99 -8.46
CA SER A 52 -12.45 9.64 -9.55
C SER A 52 -13.20 8.64 -10.43
N GLY A 53 -14.53 8.57 -10.31
CA GLY A 53 -15.44 7.88 -11.24
C GLY A 53 -15.33 6.35 -11.32
N VAL A 54 -14.25 5.75 -10.82
CA VAL A 54 -13.95 4.32 -10.91
C VAL A 54 -14.28 3.55 -9.63
N ALA A 55 -14.60 4.24 -8.53
CA ALA A 55 -14.87 3.60 -7.25
C ALA A 55 -15.98 2.54 -7.31
N GLY A 56 -16.97 2.73 -8.19
CA GLY A 56 -18.08 1.79 -8.39
C GLY A 56 -17.70 0.50 -9.12
N LEU A 57 -16.50 0.43 -9.72
CA LEU A 57 -16.01 -0.79 -10.36
C LEU A 57 -15.63 -1.88 -9.34
N ASP A 58 -15.42 -1.49 -8.07
CA ASP A 58 -15.22 -2.42 -6.95
C ASP A 58 -16.30 -2.22 -5.88
N PRO A 59 -17.44 -2.94 -6.00
CA PRO A 59 -18.57 -2.78 -5.09
C PRO A 59 -18.23 -3.02 -3.61
N ALA A 60 -17.28 -3.90 -3.31
CA ALA A 60 -16.87 -4.21 -1.94
C ALA A 60 -16.27 -3.00 -1.22
N TYR A 61 -15.73 -2.04 -1.97
CA TYR A 61 -15.10 -0.82 -1.45
C TYR A 61 -15.68 0.47 -2.06
N ALA A 62 -16.89 0.44 -2.63
CA ALA A 62 -17.49 1.62 -3.27
C ALA A 62 -17.63 2.83 -2.32
N ASN A 63 -17.70 2.58 -1.01
CA ASN A 63 -17.81 3.60 0.04
C ASN A 63 -16.47 4.16 0.53
N GLU A 64 -15.33 3.51 0.23
CA GLU A 64 -14.01 4.06 0.57
C GLU A 64 -13.61 5.09 -0.50
N LYS A 65 -13.70 6.38 -0.14
CA LYS A 65 -13.48 7.49 -1.09
C LYS A 65 -12.02 7.90 -1.20
N ASN A 66 -11.23 7.65 -0.17
CA ASN A 66 -9.80 7.96 -0.21
C ASN A 66 -9.07 6.89 -1.02
N VAL A 67 -8.41 7.30 -2.11
CA VAL A 67 -7.71 6.38 -3.02
C VAL A 67 -6.58 5.64 -2.31
N GLY A 68 -5.80 6.32 -1.47
CA GLY A 68 -4.72 5.70 -0.74
C GLY A 68 -5.19 4.63 0.24
N ASN A 69 -6.25 4.92 1.01
CA ASN A 69 -6.87 3.94 1.91
C ASN A 69 -7.37 2.72 1.14
N TYR A 70 -8.03 2.94 0.00
CA TYR A 70 -8.54 1.86 -0.84
C TYR A 70 -7.40 0.95 -1.31
N PHE A 71 -6.34 1.53 -1.90
CA PHE A 71 -5.21 0.74 -2.41
C PHE A 71 -4.53 -0.07 -1.30
N VAL A 72 -4.32 0.49 -0.11
CA VAL A 72 -3.75 -0.24 1.03
C VAL A 72 -4.64 -1.42 1.42
N LEU A 73 -5.93 -1.17 1.69
CA LEU A 73 -6.84 -2.19 2.20
C LEU A 73 -7.11 -3.27 1.15
N ARG A 74 -7.34 -2.85 -0.10
CA ARG A 74 -7.66 -3.77 -1.17
C ARG A 74 -6.47 -4.62 -1.57
N THR A 75 -5.25 -4.08 -1.56
CA THR A 75 -4.03 -4.88 -1.78
C THR A 75 -3.90 -5.99 -0.75
N ILE A 76 -4.16 -5.71 0.53
CA ILE A 76 -4.15 -6.74 1.58
C ILE A 76 -5.20 -7.83 1.30
N ASP A 77 -6.38 -7.47 0.79
CA ASP A 77 -7.40 -8.45 0.44
C ASP A 77 -6.95 -9.39 -0.70
N LYS A 78 -6.17 -8.86 -1.65
CA LYS A 78 -5.70 -9.64 -2.81
C LYS A 78 -4.63 -10.66 -2.48
N VAL A 79 -3.91 -10.47 -1.38
CA VAL A 79 -2.84 -11.38 -0.94
C VAL A 79 -3.42 -12.55 -0.15
N LYS A 80 -2.86 -13.75 -0.31
CA LYS A 80 -3.24 -14.95 0.45
C LYS A 80 -2.94 -14.79 1.94
N PRO A 81 -3.69 -15.45 2.83
CA PRO A 81 -3.36 -15.47 4.27
C PRO A 81 -1.89 -15.84 4.51
N GLY A 82 -1.23 -15.12 5.42
CA GLY A 82 0.21 -15.28 5.69
C GLY A 82 1.15 -14.63 4.67
N GLY A 83 0.64 -14.12 3.55
CA GLY A 83 1.44 -13.46 2.52
C GLY A 83 1.99 -12.09 2.95
N LEU A 84 3.14 -11.74 2.37
CA LEU A 84 3.86 -10.47 2.62
C LEU A 84 3.38 -9.36 1.69
N ILE A 85 3.21 -8.16 2.24
CA ILE A 85 2.84 -6.95 1.52
C ILE A 85 3.85 -5.84 1.83
N VAL A 86 4.43 -5.22 0.80
CA VAL A 86 5.36 -4.09 0.94
C VAL A 86 4.84 -2.88 0.18
N LEU A 87 4.52 -1.80 0.89
CA LEU A 87 3.90 -0.61 0.28
C LEU A 87 4.71 0.65 0.57
N VAL A 88 4.98 1.43 -0.46
CA VAL A 88 5.37 2.84 -0.29
C VAL A 88 4.10 3.64 -0.03
N VAL A 89 4.07 4.37 1.08
CA VAL A 89 2.91 5.18 1.49
C VAL A 89 3.34 6.58 1.91
N PRO A 90 2.50 7.63 1.74
CA PRO A 90 2.75 8.91 2.36
C PRO A 90 2.90 8.76 3.89
N ASN A 91 3.91 9.39 4.47
CA ASN A 91 4.27 9.22 5.88
C ASN A 91 3.12 9.49 6.86
N GLY A 92 2.19 10.38 6.49
CA GLY A 92 1.00 10.67 7.26
C GLY A 92 0.12 9.45 7.49
N MET A 93 0.11 8.45 6.61
CA MET A 93 -0.62 7.19 6.85
C MET A 93 -0.11 6.48 8.11
N THR A 94 1.18 6.61 8.42
CA THR A 94 1.85 5.89 9.51
C THR A 94 1.65 6.53 10.87
N ASP A 95 1.79 7.86 10.97
CA ASP A 95 1.73 8.59 12.25
C ASP A 95 0.71 9.74 12.29
N GLY A 96 0.08 10.07 11.17
CA GLY A 96 -0.92 11.13 11.08
C GLY A 96 -2.23 10.75 11.79
N ALA A 97 -2.79 11.71 12.53
CA ALA A 97 -4.04 11.55 13.26
C ALA A 97 -5.23 11.21 12.34
N LYS A 98 -5.28 11.82 11.15
CA LYS A 98 -6.36 11.59 10.16
C LYS A 98 -6.43 10.14 9.66
N TYR A 99 -5.34 9.38 9.77
CA TYR A 99 -5.24 8.00 9.29
C TYR A 99 -5.37 6.95 10.39
N LYS A 100 -5.79 7.32 11.62
CA LYS A 100 -6.01 6.33 12.69
C LYS A 100 -6.98 5.23 12.25
N LYS A 101 -8.11 5.59 11.64
CA LYS A 101 -9.10 4.61 11.14
C LYS A 101 -8.53 3.69 10.07
N LEU A 102 -7.64 4.17 9.20
CA LEU A 102 -6.94 3.32 8.23
C LEU A 102 -6.08 2.29 8.96
N ARG A 103 -5.24 2.74 9.91
CA ARG A 103 -4.36 1.84 10.68
C ARG A 103 -5.14 0.81 11.50
N ASP A 104 -6.29 1.19 12.06
CA ASP A 104 -7.19 0.25 12.75
C ASP A 104 -7.71 -0.81 11.77
N LYS A 105 -8.16 -0.42 10.57
CA LYS A 105 -8.62 -1.37 9.52
C LYS A 105 -7.48 -2.27 9.02
N VAL A 106 -6.28 -1.73 8.85
CA VAL A 106 -5.08 -2.49 8.43
C VAL A 106 -4.73 -3.53 9.47
N SER A 107 -4.66 -3.15 10.75
CA SER A 107 -4.32 -4.02 11.88
C SER A 107 -5.25 -5.25 12.00
N ARG A 108 -6.53 -5.09 11.63
CA ARG A 108 -7.52 -6.17 11.61
C ARG A 108 -7.34 -7.15 10.44
N LYS A 109 -6.67 -6.74 9.37
CA LYS A 109 -6.44 -7.57 8.17
C LYS A 109 -5.02 -8.15 8.12
N ALA A 110 -4.05 -7.42 8.65
CA ALA A 110 -2.65 -7.75 8.57
C ALA A 110 -1.90 -7.29 9.81
N GLU A 111 -0.87 -8.06 10.17
CA GLU A 111 0.13 -7.68 11.14
C GLU A 111 1.07 -6.64 10.52
N PHE A 112 1.31 -5.55 11.26
CA PHE A 112 2.30 -4.55 10.90
C PHE A 112 3.68 -5.02 11.37
N LEU A 113 4.52 -5.48 10.44
CA LEU A 113 5.86 -5.99 10.78
C LEU A 113 6.86 -4.84 10.99
N GLY A 114 6.62 -3.69 10.37
CA GLY A 114 7.43 -2.50 10.54
C GLY A 114 7.30 -1.52 9.39
N ALA A 115 7.96 -0.37 9.54
CA ALA A 115 8.15 0.57 8.45
C ALA A 115 9.50 1.28 8.51
N HIS A 116 9.97 1.73 7.36
CA HIS A 116 11.14 2.59 7.23
C HIS A 116 10.74 3.95 6.66
N ARG A 117 11.10 5.05 7.34
CA ARG A 117 10.85 6.40 6.87
C ARG A 117 11.97 6.87 5.97
N MET A 118 11.65 7.22 4.74
CA MET A 118 12.63 7.74 3.79
C MET A 118 13.08 9.15 4.19
N PRO A 119 14.33 9.56 3.86
CA PRO A 119 14.79 10.93 4.03
C PRO A 119 13.89 11.94 3.30
N SER A 120 13.75 13.14 3.85
CA SER A 120 13.07 14.24 3.14
C SER A 120 13.80 14.59 1.84
N GLY A 121 13.06 14.92 0.78
CA GLY A 121 13.64 15.23 -0.53
C GLY A 121 13.95 13.99 -1.39
N THR A 122 13.62 12.77 -0.94
CA THR A 122 13.76 11.55 -1.76
C THR A 122 12.98 11.65 -3.10
N PHE A 123 11.91 12.45 -3.13
CA PHE A 123 11.08 12.67 -4.33
C PHE A 123 11.06 14.13 -4.80
N SER A 124 12.00 14.97 -4.34
CA SER A 124 12.03 16.40 -4.73
C SER A 124 12.28 16.57 -6.24
N GLU A 125 13.11 15.72 -6.84
CA GLU A 125 13.33 15.68 -8.30
C GLU A 125 12.09 15.22 -9.09
N SER A 126 11.15 14.53 -8.41
CA SER A 126 9.85 14.13 -8.97
C SER A 126 8.73 15.14 -8.66
N GLY A 127 9.07 16.31 -8.12
CA GLY A 127 8.14 17.42 -7.90
C GLY A 127 7.29 17.33 -6.63
N THR A 128 7.67 16.50 -5.65
CA THR A 128 6.96 16.43 -4.36
C THR A 128 7.91 16.37 -3.17
N ASP A 129 7.71 17.26 -2.20
CA ASP A 129 8.42 17.25 -0.92
C ASP A 129 7.82 16.25 0.09
N THR A 130 6.89 15.42 -0.37
CA THR A 130 6.19 14.46 0.50
C THR A 130 7.16 13.39 0.99
N VAL A 131 7.32 13.31 2.31
CA VAL A 131 8.02 12.22 2.97
C VAL A 131 7.17 10.95 2.85
N VAL A 132 7.80 9.84 2.49
CA VAL A 132 7.14 8.53 2.42
C VAL A 132 7.71 7.56 3.44
N ASP A 133 6.90 6.57 3.80
CA ASP A 133 7.33 5.41 4.57
C ASP A 133 7.16 4.15 3.71
N VAL A 134 8.04 3.17 3.88
CA VAL A 134 7.90 1.82 3.32
C VAL A 134 7.32 0.94 4.40
N TRP A 135 6.06 0.52 4.26
CA TRP A 135 5.40 -0.42 5.16
C TRP A 135 5.70 -1.86 4.77
N VAL A 136 5.93 -2.71 5.76
CA VAL A 136 6.01 -4.16 5.61
C VAL A 136 4.90 -4.78 6.46
N LEU A 137 4.01 -5.51 5.82
CA LEU A 137 2.85 -6.15 6.45
C LEU A 137 2.84 -7.65 6.15
N ARG A 138 2.24 -8.43 7.04
CA ARG A 138 1.89 -9.83 6.78
C ARG A 138 0.40 -10.00 6.98
N LYS A 139 -0.31 -10.47 5.94
CA LYS A 139 -1.74 -10.79 6.09
C LYS A 139 -1.93 -11.82 7.19
N HIS A 140 -2.93 -11.65 8.04
CA HIS A 140 -3.19 -12.62 9.10
C HIS A 140 -3.50 -14.00 8.51
N PRO A 141 -3.15 -15.10 9.20
CA PRO A 141 -3.60 -16.44 8.84
C PRO A 141 -5.13 -16.53 8.81
N GLU A 142 -5.68 -17.46 8.02
CA GLU A 142 -7.14 -17.62 7.85
C GLU A 142 -7.87 -17.73 9.19
N ALA A 143 -7.39 -18.58 10.10
CA ALA A 143 -7.98 -18.76 11.42
C ALA A 143 -8.06 -17.46 12.24
N PHE A 144 -7.09 -16.55 12.10
CA PHE A 144 -7.12 -15.25 12.77
C PHE A 144 -8.14 -14.30 12.12
N LEU A 145 -8.23 -14.31 10.78
CA LEU A 145 -9.18 -13.49 10.04
C LEU A 145 -10.64 -13.82 10.38
N GLU A 146 -10.93 -15.09 10.68
CA GLU A 146 -12.26 -15.54 11.12
C GLU A 146 -12.60 -15.07 12.55
N MET A 147 -11.60 -14.97 13.44
CA MET A 147 -11.81 -14.61 14.85
C MET A 147 -11.89 -13.10 15.11
N ILE A 148 -11.15 -12.29 14.35
CA ILE A 148 -11.01 -10.85 14.59
C ILE A 148 -12.35 -10.08 14.54
N PRO A 149 -13.29 -10.36 13.62
CA PRO A 149 -14.57 -9.65 13.56
C PRO A 149 -15.42 -9.75 14.83
N ASP A 150 -15.34 -10.89 15.53
CA ASP A 150 -16.13 -11.18 16.73
C ASP A 150 -15.38 -10.86 18.03
N THR A 151 -14.14 -10.34 17.93
CA THR A 151 -13.30 -9.99 19.07
C THR A 151 -13.36 -8.50 19.34
N ASP A 152 -13.57 -8.12 20.61
CA ASP A 152 -13.63 -6.72 21.01
C ASP A 152 -12.26 -6.02 20.95
N ASP A 153 -12.28 -4.69 20.78
CA ASP A 153 -11.08 -3.87 20.63
C ASP A 153 -10.12 -3.96 21.82
N SER A 154 -10.62 -4.19 23.05
CA SER A 154 -9.76 -4.28 24.22
C SER A 154 -8.94 -5.57 24.20
N THR A 155 -9.57 -6.67 23.79
CA THR A 155 -8.90 -7.96 23.57
C THR A 155 -7.93 -7.89 22.39
N LEU A 156 -8.31 -7.27 21.27
CA LEU A 156 -7.39 -7.10 20.13
C LEU A 156 -6.17 -6.25 20.47
N LYS A 157 -6.31 -5.24 21.33
CA LYS A 157 -5.19 -4.43 21.81
C LYS A 157 -4.29 -5.22 22.75
N SER A 158 -4.86 -5.95 23.72
CA SER A 158 -4.06 -6.75 24.66
C SER A 158 -3.29 -7.87 23.97
N ALA A 159 -3.85 -8.41 22.88
CA ALA A 159 -3.21 -9.40 22.01
C ALA A 159 -2.20 -8.81 21.00
N ASN A 160 -1.93 -7.49 21.02
CA ASN A 160 -1.10 -6.78 20.03
C ASN A 160 -1.54 -7.00 18.56
N VAL A 161 -2.84 -7.20 18.34
CA VAL A 161 -3.43 -7.23 17.00
C VAL A 161 -3.79 -5.81 16.57
N LEU A 162 -4.41 -5.01 17.45
CA LEU A 162 -4.76 -3.63 17.18
C LEU A 162 -3.69 -2.69 17.75
N TRP A 163 -2.92 -2.06 16.86
CA TRP A 163 -1.77 -1.23 17.26
C TRP A 163 -2.17 0.24 17.38
N ASP A 164 -1.93 0.84 18.54
CA ASP A 164 -2.16 2.29 18.73
C ASP A 164 -1.10 3.14 18.01
N THR A 165 0.11 2.60 17.78
CA THR A 165 1.23 3.31 17.14
C THR A 165 2.00 2.37 16.22
N PHE A 166 2.13 2.74 14.94
CA PHE A 166 2.90 1.96 13.96
C PHE A 166 4.39 2.34 14.01
N LEU A 167 4.71 3.64 14.08
CA LEU A 167 6.08 4.13 14.27
C LEU A 167 6.17 5.00 15.53
N LYS A 168 7.01 4.59 16.48
CA LYS A 168 7.45 5.48 17.57
C LYS A 168 8.62 6.31 17.06
N ARG A 169 8.49 7.63 17.01
CA ARG A 169 9.62 8.51 16.73
C ARG A 169 10.64 8.39 17.87
N LYS A 170 11.84 7.88 17.57
CA LYS A 170 13.00 8.08 18.45
C LYS A 170 13.51 9.49 18.19
N ASN A 171 13.70 10.29 19.25
CA ASN A 171 14.18 11.67 19.13
C ASN A 171 15.42 11.75 18.23
N GLY A 172 15.41 12.72 17.33
CA GLY A 172 16.00 12.65 16.00
C GLY A 172 17.46 12.24 15.90
N LEU A 173 17.70 11.06 15.35
CA LEU A 173 18.89 10.67 14.60
C LEU A 173 18.47 9.55 13.63
N GLN A 174 18.39 9.85 12.33
CA GLN A 174 18.25 8.80 11.30
C GLN A 174 19.62 8.13 11.10
N PRO A 175 19.73 6.79 11.17
CA PRO A 175 20.95 6.09 10.76
C PRO A 175 21.09 6.13 9.23
N LYS A 176 22.31 6.40 8.76
CA LYS A 176 22.71 6.36 7.35
C LYS A 176 22.95 4.91 6.92
N GLY A 177 22.26 4.49 5.85
CA GLY A 177 22.62 3.33 5.02
C GLY A 177 22.16 1.96 5.52
N SER A 178 21.38 1.28 4.69
CA SER A 178 21.45 -0.18 4.52
C SER A 178 20.77 -0.56 3.21
N ASP A 179 21.49 -1.27 2.35
CA ASP A 179 21.06 -1.76 1.05
C ASP A 179 19.87 -2.72 1.15
N LEU A 180 18.86 -2.54 0.29
CA LEU A 180 17.82 -3.52 0.03
C LEU A 180 17.19 -3.33 -1.36
N PHE A 181 16.81 -4.47 -1.93
CA PHE A 181 16.42 -4.74 -3.31
C PHE A 181 15.22 -3.91 -3.83
N THR A 182 15.32 -3.42 -5.07
CA THR A 182 14.38 -2.52 -5.73
C THR A 182 13.39 -3.26 -6.65
N ALA A 183 12.10 -2.92 -6.55
CA ALA A 183 11.20 -2.96 -7.69
C ALA A 183 11.22 -1.56 -8.31
N THR A 184 12.03 -1.37 -9.36
CA THR A 184 12.08 -0.10 -10.09
C THR A 184 10.83 0.09 -10.94
N TRP A 185 10.24 1.27 -10.85
CA TRP A 185 9.91 1.99 -12.07
C TRP A 185 11.01 3.03 -12.27
N ASN A 186 11.95 2.72 -13.15
CA ASN A 186 12.94 3.68 -13.61
C ASN A 186 12.31 4.39 -14.81
N VAL A 187 11.51 5.41 -14.54
CA VAL A 187 11.28 6.47 -15.51
C VAL A 187 12.09 7.65 -14.98
N PRO A 188 13.16 8.09 -15.66
CA PRO A 188 13.83 9.32 -15.24
C PRO A 188 12.77 10.42 -15.16
N ALA A 189 12.86 11.32 -14.18
CA ALA A 189 11.91 12.43 -13.99
C ALA A 189 11.71 13.29 -15.25
N SER A 190 12.60 13.16 -16.25
CA SER A 190 12.52 13.77 -17.58
C SER A 190 11.58 13.10 -18.59
N ALA A 191 11.03 11.91 -18.30
CA ALA A 191 10.24 11.11 -19.27
C ALA A 191 8.73 11.06 -18.97
N ILE A 192 8.22 11.92 -18.07
CA ILE A 192 6.78 12.20 -17.94
C ILE A 192 6.51 13.55 -18.61
N PRO A 193 5.95 13.60 -19.83
CA PRO A 193 5.44 14.84 -20.38
C PRO A 193 4.17 15.19 -19.59
N TRP A 194 4.25 16.25 -18.79
CA TRP A 194 3.13 16.78 -18.03
C TRP A 194 2.27 17.69 -18.92
N TRP A 195 1.23 17.10 -19.51
CA TRP A 195 0.00 17.79 -19.91
C TRP A 195 -1.21 16.92 -19.62
#